data_AF-A0A5J4NI44-F1
#
_entry.id   AF-A0A5J4NI44-F1
#
_cell.length_a   1.000
_cell.length_b   1.000
_cell.length_c   1.000
_cell.angle_alpha   90.00
_cell.angle_beta   90.00
_cell.angle_gamma   90.00
#
_symmetry.space_group_name_H-M   'P 1'
#
loop_
_entity.id
_entity.type
_entity.pdbx_description
1 polymer ?
#
loop_
_entity_poly.entity_id
_entity_poly.type
_entity_poly.pdbx_seq_one_letter_code
_entity_poly.pdbx_strand_id
1 'polypeptide(L)'
;MLSVRYHTFLLSDISLRSNGAKVFMLTNSGFEYTNAIMTHILQIPRADGTVRKWTSYFDYIVIDAKKPEFFQEGTILRVVAQTTGQRSIGHHMGALETGQIYSGGSCQVFSNLIGARGKDVLYVGDHIFGDILKSKKTVGWRTYLVIPELANEIYVWKKKKTLFDRLQDLDNSLENSYRDLNIASNIKPDVGDIQKEIRVSLLLRICFYIKCVSIHFKSLPESIAGLGHVYFTFKNDFSLSCYQAVAQGMEDSYGLLGSMFRNGSRHTFFSSQVLRFADLYSFSCINLIYYPLCYMFRAPSMLMPHESTVSHEDSPLDSFSELDTTPCGLSRRSQKLSQINLPIDDVNILRSVSPDDCLSNSSDGGCAEEANGEARPVFH
;
A
#
# COMPACT_ATOMS: atom_id res chain seq x y z
N MET A 1 7.45 -27.52 0.09
CA MET A 1 7.02 -26.11 -0.12
C MET A 1 7.93 -25.09 0.58
N LEU A 2 8.36 -25.32 1.84
CA LEU A 2 9.34 -24.47 2.55
C LEU A 2 10.71 -24.40 1.84
N SER A 3 11.28 -25.54 1.41
CA SER A 3 12.58 -25.60 0.69
C SER A 3 12.63 -24.75 -0.59
N VAL A 4 11.53 -24.69 -1.36
CA VAL A 4 11.46 -23.88 -2.59
C VAL A 4 11.54 -22.38 -2.27
N ARG A 5 10.88 -21.91 -1.20
CA ARG A 5 10.85 -20.48 -0.83
C ARG A 5 12.22 -19.95 -0.40
N TYR A 6 13.02 -20.75 0.30
CA TYR A 6 14.37 -20.34 0.72
C TYR A 6 15.32 -20.26 -0.47
N HIS A 7 15.25 -21.23 -1.38
CA HIS A 7 16.09 -21.21 -2.58
C HIS A 7 15.84 -19.95 -3.43
N THR A 8 14.61 -19.46 -3.46
CA THR A 8 14.26 -18.23 -4.20
C THR A 8 14.80 -16.96 -3.55
N PHE A 9 14.82 -16.87 -2.22
CA PHE A 9 15.47 -15.74 -1.52
C PHE A 9 16.97 -15.69 -1.83
N LEU A 10 17.64 -16.85 -1.83
CA LEU A 10 19.06 -16.97 -2.14
C LEU A 10 19.39 -16.52 -3.57
N LEU A 11 18.53 -16.86 -4.53
CA LEU A 11 18.66 -16.40 -5.92
C LEU A 11 18.40 -14.89 -6.06
N SER A 12 17.47 -14.35 -5.27
CA SER A 12 17.17 -12.92 -5.26
C SER A 12 18.32 -12.06 -4.73
N ASP A 13 19.02 -12.50 -3.67
CA ASP A 13 20.23 -11.82 -3.16
C ASP A 13 21.30 -11.74 -4.24
N ILE A 14 21.59 -12.87 -4.89
CA ILE A 14 22.60 -12.96 -5.94
C ILE A 14 22.24 -12.03 -7.10
N SER A 15 20.97 -12.00 -7.52
CA SER A 15 20.49 -11.13 -8.60
C SER A 15 20.53 -9.64 -8.25
N LEU A 16 20.14 -9.27 -7.02
CA LEU A 16 20.19 -7.87 -6.57
C LEU A 16 21.62 -7.35 -6.56
N ARG A 17 22.52 -8.11 -5.95
CA ARG A 17 23.92 -7.69 -5.77
C ARG A 17 24.72 -7.75 -7.06
N SER A 18 24.43 -8.70 -7.95
CA SER A 18 25.08 -8.76 -9.28
C SER A 18 24.72 -7.55 -10.16
N ASN A 19 23.59 -6.89 -9.90
CA ASN A 19 23.15 -5.67 -10.58
C ASN A 19 23.56 -4.39 -9.82
N GLY A 20 24.46 -4.49 -8.85
CA GLY A 20 25.03 -3.34 -8.13
C GLY A 20 24.16 -2.81 -6.98
N ALA A 21 23.04 -3.45 -6.64
CA ALA A 21 22.27 -3.08 -5.45
C ALA A 21 23.00 -3.54 -4.18
N LYS A 22 22.96 -2.71 -3.14
CA LYS A 22 23.46 -3.06 -1.80
C LYS A 22 22.30 -3.51 -0.92
N VAL A 23 22.51 -4.58 -0.15
CA VAL A 23 21.50 -5.17 0.72
C VAL A 23 21.93 -4.97 2.17
N PHE A 24 21.03 -4.46 3.01
CA PHE A 24 21.29 -4.33 4.45
C PHE A 24 20.17 -4.93 5.29
N MET A 25 20.53 -5.35 6.50
CA MET A 25 19.58 -5.77 7.53
C MET A 25 19.56 -4.75 8.67
N LEU A 26 18.36 -4.40 9.12
CA LEU A 26 18.13 -3.50 10.24
C LEU A 26 17.04 -4.07 11.17
N THR A 27 17.44 -4.62 12.31
CA THR A 27 16.55 -5.32 13.25
C THR A 27 16.64 -4.78 14.67
N ASN A 28 15.53 -4.85 15.42
CA ASN A 28 15.50 -4.53 16.86
C ASN A 28 16.03 -5.67 17.73
N SER A 29 16.12 -6.88 17.19
CA SER A 29 16.61 -8.05 17.92
C SER A 29 18.11 -7.96 18.21
N GLY A 30 18.52 -8.59 19.33
CA GLY A 30 19.93 -8.74 19.68
C GLY A 30 20.65 -9.80 18.85
N PHE A 31 21.96 -9.90 19.04
CA PHE A 31 22.84 -10.75 18.23
C PHE A 31 22.47 -12.23 18.31
N GLU A 32 22.33 -12.80 19.50
CA GLU A 32 22.11 -14.24 19.70
C GLU A 32 20.86 -14.73 18.95
N TYR A 33 19.73 -14.03 19.15
CA TYR A 33 18.48 -14.34 18.49
C TYR A 33 18.59 -14.19 16.96
N THR A 34 19.16 -13.07 16.50
CA THR A 34 19.34 -12.81 15.07
C THR A 34 20.22 -13.87 14.43
N ASN A 35 21.33 -14.25 15.08
CA ASN A 35 22.25 -15.25 14.58
C ASN A 35 21.59 -16.63 14.49
N ALA A 36 20.81 -17.03 15.50
CA ALA A 36 20.11 -18.31 15.49
C ALA A 36 19.07 -18.39 14.36
N ILE A 37 18.22 -17.37 14.23
CA ILE A 37 17.16 -17.31 13.21
C ILE A 37 17.74 -17.23 11.80
N MET A 38 18.72 -16.34 11.58
CA MET A 38 19.32 -16.16 10.24
C MET A 38 20.16 -17.37 9.82
N THR A 39 20.79 -18.07 10.77
CA THR A 39 21.44 -19.35 10.50
C THR A 39 20.42 -20.38 10.03
N HIS A 40 19.29 -20.49 10.73
CA HIS A 40 18.22 -21.42 10.34
C HIS A 40 17.62 -21.11 8.96
N ILE A 41 17.44 -19.83 8.63
CA ILE A 41 16.80 -19.38 7.39
C ILE A 41 17.74 -19.41 6.18
N LEU A 42 19.02 -19.02 6.35
CA LEU A 42 19.93 -18.74 5.22
C LEU A 42 21.15 -19.66 5.13
N GLN A 43 21.58 -20.31 6.22
CA GLN A 43 22.73 -21.24 6.18
C GLN A 43 22.29 -22.66 5.84
N ILE A 44 21.61 -22.79 4.69
CA ILE A 44 21.16 -24.08 4.17
C ILE A 44 22.27 -24.62 3.24
N PRO A 45 22.64 -25.92 3.34
CA PRO A 45 23.58 -26.54 2.40
C PRO A 45 23.09 -26.42 0.96
N ARG A 46 23.96 -25.94 0.08
CA ARG A 46 23.72 -25.94 -1.36
C ARG A 46 23.86 -27.35 -1.93
N ALA A 47 23.45 -27.52 -3.19
CA ALA A 47 23.55 -28.81 -3.90
C ALA A 47 24.99 -29.34 -4.00
N ASP A 48 25.98 -28.45 -3.96
CA ASP A 48 27.42 -28.75 -3.95
C ASP A 48 27.98 -29.05 -2.54
N GLY A 49 27.13 -29.08 -1.51
CA GLY A 49 27.51 -29.27 -0.12
C GLY A 49 28.10 -28.03 0.56
N THR A 50 28.26 -26.91 -0.15
CA THR A 50 28.79 -25.67 0.45
C THR A 50 27.73 -24.96 1.29
N VAL A 51 28.16 -24.41 2.43
CA VAL A 51 27.30 -23.60 3.31
C VAL A 51 27.83 -22.17 3.33
N ARG A 52 27.05 -21.25 2.77
CA ARG A 52 27.36 -19.81 2.80
C ARG A 52 26.88 -19.22 4.12
N LYS A 53 27.76 -18.53 4.85
CA LYS A 53 27.40 -17.82 6.09
C LYS A 53 26.33 -16.77 5.84
N TRP A 54 25.31 -16.70 6.69
CA TRP A 54 24.18 -15.77 6.54
C TRP A 54 24.62 -14.30 6.50
N THR A 55 25.70 -13.95 7.21
CA THR A 55 26.24 -12.58 7.25
C THR A 55 26.72 -12.10 5.88
N SER A 56 27.12 -13.01 5.00
CA SER A 56 27.62 -12.66 3.67
C SER A 56 26.52 -12.29 2.66
N TYR A 57 25.25 -12.51 2.99
CA TYR A 57 24.09 -12.07 2.18
C TYR A 57 23.77 -10.58 2.37
N PHE A 58 24.44 -9.90 3.30
CA PHE A 58 24.21 -8.51 3.59
C PHE A 58 25.51 -7.73 3.47
N ASP A 59 25.46 -6.60 2.79
CA ASP A 59 26.55 -5.63 2.77
C ASP A 59 26.69 -4.96 4.14
N TYR A 60 25.56 -4.66 4.79
CA TYR A 60 25.55 -4.03 6.11
C TYR A 60 24.54 -4.70 7.05
N ILE A 61 24.95 -4.94 8.30
CA ILE A 61 24.10 -5.59 9.30
C ILE A 61 24.03 -4.73 10.56
N VAL A 62 22.83 -4.28 10.91
CA VAL A 62 22.56 -3.50 12.11
C VAL A 62 21.52 -4.23 12.97
N ILE A 63 21.93 -4.60 14.18
CA ILE A 63 21.11 -5.20 15.22
C ILE A 63 20.83 -4.19 16.34
N ASP A 64 19.96 -4.53 17.29
CA ASP A 64 19.60 -3.63 18.41
C ASP A 64 19.21 -2.21 17.95
N ALA A 65 18.57 -2.07 16.78
CA ALA A 65 18.34 -0.77 16.16
C ALA A 65 17.43 0.15 16.99
N LYS A 66 16.59 -0.43 17.86
CA LYS A 66 15.57 0.28 18.66
C LYS A 66 14.61 1.13 17.82
N LYS A 67 14.18 0.67 16.65
CA LYS A 67 13.11 1.30 15.87
C LYS A 67 11.87 1.50 16.75
N PRO A 68 11.21 2.67 16.75
CA PRO A 68 11.40 3.80 15.83
C PRO A 68 12.48 4.83 16.20
N GLU A 69 13.17 4.68 17.34
CA GLU A 69 14.21 5.60 17.82
C GLU A 69 15.36 5.72 16.82
N PHE A 70 15.70 4.63 16.12
CA PHE A 70 16.66 4.62 15.02
C PHE A 70 16.43 5.70 13.96
N PHE A 71 15.16 5.96 13.62
CA PHE A 71 14.77 6.94 12.61
C PHE A 71 14.66 8.37 13.18
N GLN A 72 15.08 8.58 14.43
CA GLN A 72 15.10 9.86 15.13
C GLN A 72 16.55 10.13 15.55
N GLU A 73 16.80 10.33 16.85
CA GLU A 73 18.15 10.56 17.39
C GLU A 73 19.01 9.28 17.36
N GLY A 74 18.38 8.11 17.50
CA GLY A 74 19.04 6.81 17.54
C GLY A 74 19.95 6.64 18.75
N THR A 75 20.88 5.68 18.63
CA THR A 75 21.84 5.36 19.69
C THR A 75 23.27 5.33 19.16
N ILE A 76 24.23 5.05 20.03
CA ILE A 76 25.63 4.88 19.64
C ILE A 76 25.79 3.64 18.77
N LEU A 77 26.40 3.80 17.60
CA LEU A 77 26.77 2.68 16.73
C LEU A 77 28.02 1.98 17.29
N ARG A 78 27.92 0.66 17.51
CA ARG A 78 29.02 -0.17 18.03
C ARG A 78 29.26 -1.38 17.14
N VAL A 79 30.48 -1.88 17.11
CA VAL A 79 30.83 -3.12 16.39
C VAL A 79 30.52 -4.32 17.28
N VAL A 80 30.02 -5.41 16.70
CA VAL A 80 29.72 -6.65 17.42
C VAL A 80 30.68 -7.76 16.99
N ALA A 81 31.36 -8.37 17.96
CA ALA A 81 32.21 -9.52 17.72
C ALA A 81 31.34 -10.75 17.40
N GLN A 82 31.50 -11.35 16.22
CA GLN A 82 30.66 -12.48 15.78
C GLN A 82 30.87 -13.76 16.60
N THR A 83 32.04 -13.90 17.22
CA THR A 83 32.40 -15.08 18.02
C THR A 83 31.77 -15.06 19.40
N THR A 84 31.74 -13.89 20.06
CA THR A 84 31.28 -13.74 21.44
C THR A 84 29.95 -13.01 21.57
N GLY A 85 29.46 -12.36 20.51
CA GLY A 85 28.30 -11.48 20.55
C GLY A 85 28.52 -10.17 21.32
N GLN A 86 29.73 -9.92 21.83
CA GLN A 86 30.03 -8.74 22.63
C GLN A 86 30.19 -7.49 21.76
N ARG A 87 29.76 -6.36 22.30
CA ARG A 87 29.87 -5.04 21.68
C ARG A 87 31.27 -4.48 21.95
N SER A 88 31.88 -3.86 20.95
CA SER A 88 33.12 -3.12 21.10
C SER A 88 32.97 -1.98 22.11
N ILE A 89 34.06 -1.65 22.79
CA ILE A 89 34.12 -0.47 23.66
C ILE A 89 34.25 0.77 22.76
N GLY A 90 33.43 1.78 23.03
CA GLY A 90 33.46 3.05 22.30
C GLY A 90 32.51 3.11 21.08
N HIS A 91 32.65 4.19 20.31
CA HIS A 91 31.82 4.52 19.15
C HIS A 91 32.52 4.07 17.87
N HIS A 92 31.79 3.49 16.92
CA HIS A 92 32.31 3.23 15.57
C HIS A 92 32.28 4.52 14.75
N MET A 93 33.46 4.97 14.31
CA MET A 93 33.64 6.19 13.50
C MET A 93 34.13 5.91 12.07
N GLY A 94 34.47 4.65 11.76
CA GLY A 94 34.99 4.25 10.46
C GLY A 94 33.91 3.95 9.42
N ALA A 95 34.34 3.64 8.20
CA ALA A 95 33.45 3.12 7.17
C ALA A 95 32.78 1.81 7.62
N LEU A 96 31.64 1.48 7.02
CA LEU A 96 30.99 0.19 7.25
C LEU A 96 31.69 -0.88 6.40
N GLU A 97 32.02 -2.00 7.04
CA GLU A 97 32.70 -3.13 6.42
C GLU A 97 31.70 -4.26 6.11
N THR A 98 31.85 -4.87 4.94
CA THR A 98 30.99 -5.97 4.50
C THR A 98 31.13 -7.18 5.41
N GLY A 99 29.99 -7.70 5.86
CA GLY A 99 29.93 -8.85 6.77
C GLY A 99 30.22 -8.50 8.24
N GLN A 100 30.57 -7.24 8.56
CA GLN A 100 30.66 -6.78 9.94
C GLN A 100 29.26 -6.50 10.51
N ILE A 101 29.06 -6.86 11.77
CA ILE A 101 27.80 -6.64 12.49
C ILE A 101 27.95 -5.41 13.37
N TYR A 102 26.95 -4.54 13.32
CA TYR A 102 26.84 -3.32 14.10
C TYR A 102 25.61 -3.37 15.00
N SER A 103 25.66 -2.69 16.15
CA SER A 103 24.58 -2.60 17.13
C SER A 103 24.23 -1.13 17.35
N GLY A 104 22.92 -0.81 17.36
CA GLY A 104 22.40 0.53 17.58
C GLY A 104 22.55 1.45 16.38
N GLY A 105 23.00 2.69 16.61
CA GLY A 105 23.14 3.72 15.58
C GLY A 105 21.88 4.56 15.36
N SER A 106 21.97 5.45 14.38
CA SER A 106 20.86 6.26 13.87
C SER A 106 20.81 6.21 12.36
N CYS A 107 19.62 6.45 11.79
CA CYS A 107 19.41 6.42 10.36
C CYS A 107 20.22 7.49 9.63
N GLN A 108 20.43 8.66 10.24
CA GLN A 108 21.25 9.71 9.65
C GLN A 108 22.71 9.27 9.51
N VAL A 109 23.29 8.70 10.57
CA VAL A 109 24.67 8.19 10.55
C VAL A 109 24.78 7.04 9.56
N PHE A 110 23.83 6.10 9.60
CA PHE A 110 23.82 4.95 8.70
C PHE A 110 23.73 5.36 7.22
N SER A 111 22.81 6.27 6.87
CA SER A 111 22.63 6.77 5.50
C SER A 111 23.90 7.46 4.98
N ASN A 112 24.57 8.24 5.83
CA ASN A 112 25.84 8.87 5.51
C ASN A 112 26.94 7.83 5.24
N LEU A 113 27.03 6.79 6.07
CA LEU A 113 28.05 5.75 5.94
C LEU A 113 27.86 4.87 4.70
N ILE A 114 26.62 4.60 4.29
CA ILE A 114 26.33 3.82 3.07
C ILE A 114 26.38 4.68 1.79
N GLY A 115 26.35 6.01 1.93
CA GLY A 115 26.36 6.97 0.81
C GLY A 115 25.06 7.00 0.00
N ALA A 116 23.92 6.68 0.62
CA ALA A 116 22.61 6.64 -0.04
C ALA A 116 21.70 7.77 0.43
N ARG A 117 20.95 8.38 -0.48
CA ARG A 117 19.92 9.37 -0.14
C ARG A 117 18.56 8.69 -0.02
N GLY A 118 17.58 9.38 0.55
CA GLY A 118 16.32 8.73 0.93
C GLY A 118 15.62 7.98 -0.21
N LYS A 119 15.49 8.59 -1.39
CA LYS A 119 14.88 7.96 -2.56
C LYS A 119 15.68 6.80 -3.16
N ASP A 120 16.95 6.65 -2.80
CA ASP A 120 17.84 5.59 -3.27
C ASP A 120 17.68 4.31 -2.41
N VAL A 121 16.92 4.38 -1.30
CA VAL A 121 16.70 3.27 -0.37
C VAL A 121 15.25 2.78 -0.45
N LEU A 122 15.07 1.48 -0.69
CA LEU A 122 13.81 0.76 -0.49
C LEU A 122 13.87 -0.02 0.83
N TYR A 123 13.13 0.43 1.83
CA TYR A 123 13.06 -0.22 3.14
C TYR A 123 11.87 -1.15 3.24
N VAL A 124 12.14 -2.41 3.54
CA VAL A 124 11.15 -3.47 3.67
C VAL A 124 10.92 -3.74 5.15
N GLY A 125 9.66 -3.67 5.61
CA GLY A 125 9.31 -3.92 7.00
C GLY A 125 7.86 -4.38 7.14
N ASP A 126 7.52 -4.91 8.30
CA ASP A 126 6.18 -5.39 8.66
C ASP A 126 5.46 -4.43 9.63
N HIS A 127 6.23 -3.67 10.41
CA HIS A 127 5.66 -2.76 11.40
C HIS A 127 5.32 -1.38 10.81
N ILE A 128 4.04 -1.14 10.50
CA ILE A 128 3.58 0.08 9.81
C ILE A 128 4.04 1.39 10.47
N PHE A 129 4.05 1.46 11.80
CA PHE A 129 4.44 2.68 12.50
C PHE A 129 5.97 2.81 12.62
N GLY A 130 6.61 1.72 13.05
CA GLY A 130 8.02 1.71 13.42
C GLY A 130 8.94 1.74 12.20
N ASP A 131 8.53 1.04 11.15
CA ASP A 131 9.36 0.81 9.97
C ASP A 131 8.94 1.71 8.81
N ILE A 132 7.64 1.82 8.54
CA ILE A 132 7.14 2.49 7.32
C ILE A 132 6.92 3.98 7.56
N LEU A 133 6.09 4.35 8.54
CA LEU A 133 5.70 5.74 8.77
C LEU A 133 6.90 6.63 9.10
N LYS A 134 7.79 6.17 9.99
CA LYS A 134 8.95 6.94 10.45
C LYS A 134 10.06 7.04 9.40
N SER A 135 10.35 5.97 8.66
CA SER A 135 11.33 6.01 7.58
C SER A 135 10.90 6.96 6.45
N LYS A 136 9.61 6.93 6.08
CA LYS A 136 9.07 7.82 5.03
C LYS A 136 9.00 9.28 5.48
N LYS A 137 8.50 9.57 6.68
CA LYS A 137 8.34 10.96 7.16
C LYS A 137 9.65 11.64 7.51
N THR A 138 10.58 10.94 8.17
CA THR A 138 11.80 11.58 8.67
C THR A 138 12.91 11.58 7.61
N VAL A 139 13.03 10.50 6.84
CA VAL A 139 14.21 10.27 5.98
C VAL A 139 13.85 10.25 4.49
N GLY A 140 12.56 10.12 4.15
CA GLY A 140 12.11 10.03 2.76
C GLY A 140 12.53 8.74 2.08
N TRP A 141 12.72 7.66 2.84
CA TRP A 141 12.97 6.33 2.29
C TRP A 141 11.74 5.83 1.53
N ARG A 142 11.98 5.10 0.43
CA ARG A 142 10.90 4.34 -0.23
C ARG A 142 10.55 3.16 0.64
N THR A 143 9.28 2.80 0.70
CA THR A 143 8.80 1.82 1.67
C THR A 143 8.06 0.65 1.03
N TYR A 144 8.36 -0.56 1.50
CA TYR A 144 7.65 -1.78 1.16
C TYR A 144 7.11 -2.43 2.42
N LEU A 145 5.79 -2.45 2.57
CA LEU A 145 5.13 -3.05 3.73
C LEU A 145 4.79 -4.52 3.48
N VAL A 146 5.28 -5.41 4.35
CA VAL A 146 4.92 -6.82 4.37
C VAL A 146 3.74 -7.03 5.32
N ILE A 147 2.64 -7.60 4.81
CA ILE A 147 1.41 -7.86 5.58
C ILE A 147 1.07 -9.35 5.44
N PRO A 148 1.61 -10.25 6.28
CA PRO A 148 1.41 -11.69 6.15
C PRO A 148 -0.06 -12.12 6.05
N GLU A 149 -0.94 -11.44 6.79
CA GLU A 149 -2.38 -11.67 6.84
C GLU A 149 -3.07 -11.39 5.50
N LEU A 150 -2.45 -10.60 4.62
CA LEU A 150 -2.98 -10.26 3.30
C LEU A 150 -3.24 -11.52 2.44
N ALA A 151 -2.48 -12.60 2.64
CA ALA A 151 -2.73 -13.85 1.92
C ALA A 151 -4.11 -14.44 2.24
N ASN A 152 -4.50 -14.43 3.52
CA ASN A 152 -5.82 -14.89 3.96
C ASN A 152 -6.92 -13.90 3.54
N GLU A 153 -6.65 -12.60 3.66
CA GLU A 153 -7.56 -11.53 3.23
C GLU A 153 -7.94 -11.67 1.75
N ILE A 154 -6.95 -11.87 0.87
CA ILE A 154 -7.18 -12.08 -0.57
C ILE A 154 -8.02 -13.35 -0.81
N TYR A 155 -7.76 -14.42 -0.06
CA TYR A 155 -8.53 -15.67 -0.20
C TYR A 155 -10.00 -15.47 0.17
N VAL A 156 -10.28 -14.87 1.33
CA VAL A 156 -11.66 -14.59 1.78
C VAL A 156 -12.34 -13.61 0.83
N TRP A 157 -11.65 -12.54 0.42
CA TRP A 157 -12.14 -11.55 -0.54
C TRP A 157 -12.60 -12.19 -1.85
N LYS A 158 -11.79 -13.08 -2.43
CA LYS A 158 -12.15 -13.82 -3.65
C LYS A 158 -13.35 -14.74 -3.43
N LYS A 159 -13.38 -15.47 -2.31
CA LYS A 159 -14.43 -16.45 -2.00
C LYS A 159 -15.78 -15.80 -1.68
N LYS A 160 -15.77 -14.60 -1.10
CA LYS A 160 -16.94 -13.87 -0.60
C LYS A 160 -17.30 -12.64 -1.46
N LYS A 161 -16.78 -12.59 -2.69
CA LYS A 161 -17.03 -11.50 -3.64
C LYS A 161 -18.52 -11.16 -3.80
N THR A 162 -19.40 -12.14 -3.76
CA THR A 162 -20.86 -11.93 -3.86
C THR A 162 -21.43 -11.07 -2.73
N LEU A 163 -20.90 -11.19 -1.50
CA LEU A 163 -21.32 -10.34 -0.38
C LEU A 163 -20.83 -8.91 -0.57
N PHE A 164 -19.63 -8.74 -1.13
CA PHE A 164 -19.08 -7.42 -1.43
C PHE A 164 -19.84 -6.72 -2.55
N ASP A 165 -20.09 -7.43 -3.66
CA ASP A 165 -20.89 -6.92 -4.78
C ASP A 165 -22.30 -6.51 -4.28
N ARG A 166 -22.92 -7.34 -3.42
CA ARG A 166 -24.22 -7.00 -2.81
C ARG A 166 -24.16 -5.75 -1.92
N LEU A 167 -23.10 -5.58 -1.14
CA LEU A 167 -22.94 -4.39 -0.31
C LEU A 167 -22.82 -3.13 -1.16
N GLN A 168 -22.07 -3.20 -2.26
CA GLN A 168 -21.93 -2.11 -3.23
C GLN A 168 -23.25 -1.78 -3.93
N ASP A 169 -24.03 -2.79 -4.32
CA ASP A 169 -25.35 -2.60 -4.94
C ASP A 169 -26.30 -1.86 -3.99
N LEU A 170 -26.26 -2.20 -2.69
CA LEU A 170 -27.06 -1.53 -1.66
C LEU A 170 -26.63 -0.07 -1.48
N ASP A 171 -25.33 0.22 -1.45
CA ASP A 171 -24.80 1.59 -1.36
C ASP A 171 -25.23 2.43 -2.57
N ASN A 172 -25.12 1.88 -3.79
CA ASN A 172 -25.53 2.56 -5.01
C ASN A 172 -27.05 2.79 -5.06
N SER A 173 -27.85 1.80 -4.60
CA SER A 173 -29.32 1.92 -4.55
C SER A 173 -29.76 2.97 -3.55
N LEU A 174 -29.06 3.06 -2.41
CA LEU A 174 -29.26 4.12 -1.43
C LEU A 174 -28.94 5.48 -2.07
N GLU A 175 -27.77 5.64 -2.70
CA GLU A 175 -27.39 6.89 -3.37
C GLU A 175 -28.43 7.33 -4.41
N ASN A 176 -28.87 6.43 -5.29
CA ASN A 176 -29.88 6.73 -6.30
C ASN A 176 -31.21 7.20 -5.71
N SER A 177 -31.60 6.64 -4.56
CA SER A 177 -32.85 7.03 -3.88
C SER A 177 -32.79 8.44 -3.29
N TYR A 178 -31.60 8.95 -3.00
CA TYR A 178 -31.38 10.30 -2.47
C TYR A 178 -30.95 11.32 -3.53
N ARG A 179 -30.54 10.87 -4.73
CA ARG A 179 -29.93 11.71 -5.78
C ARG A 179 -30.75 12.96 -6.14
N ASP A 180 -32.06 12.80 -6.28
CA ASP A 180 -32.95 13.86 -6.77
C ASP A 180 -33.61 14.68 -5.64
N LEU A 181 -33.20 14.43 -4.39
CA LEU A 181 -33.72 15.15 -3.23
C LEU A 181 -32.90 16.40 -2.97
N ASN A 182 -33.61 17.52 -2.78
CA ASN A 182 -33.01 18.81 -2.44
C ASN A 182 -33.62 19.35 -1.15
N ILE A 183 -33.11 20.48 -0.64
CA ILE A 183 -33.59 21.10 0.61
C ILE A 183 -35.09 21.47 0.53
N ALA A 184 -35.63 21.66 -0.67
CA ALA A 184 -37.05 21.94 -0.90
C ALA A 184 -37.92 20.67 -1.01
N SER A 185 -37.31 19.48 -1.06
CA SER A 185 -38.03 18.22 -1.12
C SER A 185 -38.59 17.86 0.26
N ASN A 186 -39.91 17.85 0.39
CA ASN A 186 -40.62 17.41 1.59
C ASN A 186 -40.87 15.89 1.61
N ILE A 187 -40.29 15.15 0.66
CA ILE A 187 -40.49 13.72 0.47
C ILE A 187 -39.27 12.99 1.04
N LYS A 188 -39.49 12.13 2.03
CA LYS A 188 -38.48 11.17 2.49
C LYS A 188 -38.54 9.94 1.58
N PRO A 189 -37.43 9.47 1.01
CA PRO A 189 -37.43 8.33 0.11
C PRO A 189 -37.77 7.05 0.89
N ASP A 190 -38.59 6.18 0.29
CA ASP A 190 -38.96 4.90 0.90
C ASP A 190 -37.83 3.89 0.78
N VAL A 191 -36.96 3.86 1.79
CA VAL A 191 -35.90 2.85 1.94
C VAL A 191 -36.46 1.51 2.45
N GLY A 192 -37.78 1.36 2.60
CA GLY A 192 -38.47 0.22 3.20
C GLY A 192 -38.24 -1.13 2.51
N ASP A 193 -37.92 -1.16 1.21
CA ASP A 193 -37.68 -2.41 0.49
C ASP A 193 -36.21 -2.84 0.55
N ILE A 194 -35.27 -1.88 0.61
CA ILE A 194 -33.90 -2.12 1.06
C ILE A 194 -33.94 -2.71 2.49
N GLN A 195 -34.86 -2.23 3.35
CA GLN A 195 -35.06 -2.70 4.73
C GLN A 195 -35.64 -4.11 4.89
N LYS A 196 -36.38 -4.65 3.92
CA LYS A 196 -37.16 -5.90 4.08
C LYS A 196 -36.39 -7.17 3.73
N GLU A 197 -35.30 -7.09 2.97
CA GLU A 197 -34.59 -8.28 2.47
C GLU A 197 -33.87 -9.13 3.54
N ILE A 198 -33.89 -8.72 4.81
CA ILE A 198 -33.32 -9.49 5.92
C ILE A 198 -34.42 -9.98 6.85
N ARG A 199 -35.21 -10.94 6.39
CA ARG A 199 -36.11 -11.70 7.27
C ARG A 199 -35.72 -13.14 7.54
N VAL A 200 -34.75 -13.72 6.81
CA VAL A 200 -34.51 -15.17 6.95
C VAL A 200 -33.35 -15.53 7.88
N SER A 201 -32.30 -14.69 8.01
CA SER A 201 -31.12 -15.07 8.80
C SER A 201 -31.16 -14.67 10.28
N LEU A 202 -31.80 -13.54 10.63
CA LEU A 202 -31.84 -13.05 12.02
C LEU A 202 -32.82 -13.86 12.89
N LEU A 203 -33.97 -14.24 12.33
CA LEU A 203 -34.94 -15.13 12.99
C LEU A 203 -34.33 -16.51 13.27
N LEU A 204 -33.49 -17.04 12.38
CA LEU A 204 -32.78 -18.30 12.61
C LEU A 204 -31.75 -18.20 13.74
N ARG A 205 -30.99 -17.09 13.86
CA ARG A 205 -30.03 -16.86 14.98
C ARG A 205 -30.74 -16.59 16.31
N ILE A 206 -31.83 -15.83 16.32
CA ILE A 206 -32.64 -15.61 17.53
C ILE A 206 -33.30 -16.93 17.97
N CYS A 207 -33.83 -17.73 17.03
CA CYS A 207 -34.31 -19.08 17.35
C CYS A 207 -33.18 -19.97 17.86
N PHE A 208 -31.96 -19.92 17.31
CA PHE A 208 -30.83 -20.71 17.80
C PHE A 208 -30.37 -20.27 19.19
N TYR A 209 -30.31 -18.96 19.45
CA TYR A 209 -29.94 -18.40 20.75
C TYR A 209 -31.00 -18.69 21.82
N ILE A 210 -32.29 -18.53 21.50
CA ILE A 210 -33.39 -18.90 22.40
C ILE A 210 -33.40 -20.41 22.67
N LYS A 211 -33.14 -21.25 21.65
CA LYS A 211 -33.06 -22.71 21.83
C LYS A 211 -31.84 -23.13 22.66
N CYS A 212 -30.69 -22.48 22.50
CA CYS A 212 -29.50 -22.68 23.35
C CYS A 212 -29.74 -22.23 24.79
N VAL A 213 -30.41 -21.09 25.01
CA VAL A 213 -30.71 -20.57 26.36
C VAL A 213 -31.80 -21.41 27.05
N SER A 214 -32.81 -21.91 26.32
CA SER A 214 -33.82 -22.84 26.85
C SER A 214 -33.28 -24.21 27.23
N ILE A 215 -32.18 -24.68 26.63
CA ILE A 215 -31.53 -25.95 27.01
C ILE A 215 -30.77 -25.82 28.35
N HIS A 216 -30.33 -24.62 28.71
CA HIS A 216 -29.51 -24.39 29.91
C HIS A 216 -30.29 -23.89 31.15
N PHE A 217 -31.51 -23.39 31.01
CA PHE A 217 -32.32 -22.88 32.13
C PHE A 217 -33.70 -23.54 32.19
N LYS A 218 -33.80 -24.67 32.90
CA LYS A 218 -35.10 -25.23 33.35
C LYS A 218 -35.60 -24.47 34.59
N SER A 219 -36.01 -23.22 34.40
CA SER A 219 -37.05 -22.52 35.19
C SER A 219 -36.89 -21.01 35.00
N LEU A 220 -37.80 -20.39 34.26
CA LEU A 220 -38.03 -18.94 34.33
C LEU A 220 -39.55 -18.71 34.43
N PRO A 221 -40.03 -17.92 35.41
CA PRO A 221 -41.46 -17.74 35.67
C PRO A 221 -42.16 -16.79 34.68
N GLU A 222 -43.49 -16.90 34.64
CA GLU A 222 -44.44 -16.17 33.78
C GLU A 222 -44.50 -14.65 34.04
N SER A 223 -43.48 -13.88 33.64
CA SER A 223 -43.58 -12.41 33.59
C SER A 223 -43.20 -11.81 32.24
N ILE A 224 -43.45 -12.57 31.17
CA ILE A 224 -43.19 -12.19 29.78
C ILE A 224 -44.33 -11.32 29.20
N ALA A 225 -44.89 -10.41 29.99
CA ALA A 225 -45.81 -9.38 29.50
C ALA A 225 -45.07 -8.10 29.03
N GLY A 226 -43.78 -7.96 29.37
CA GLY A 226 -42.95 -6.82 29.00
C GLY A 226 -42.35 -6.87 27.58
N LEU A 227 -42.44 -7.99 26.87
CA LEU A 227 -41.87 -8.11 25.52
C LEU A 227 -42.67 -7.35 24.46
N GLY A 228 -43.94 -7.03 24.71
CA GLY A 228 -44.76 -6.21 23.80
C GLY A 228 -44.23 -4.78 23.65
N HIS A 229 -43.62 -4.23 24.69
CA HIS A 229 -43.04 -2.88 24.68
C HIS A 229 -41.66 -2.84 24.00
N VAL A 230 -40.91 -3.95 24.05
CA VAL A 230 -39.67 -4.11 23.28
C VAL A 230 -39.96 -4.22 21.78
N TYR A 231 -41.12 -4.77 21.41
CA TYR A 231 -41.56 -4.83 20.01
C TYR A 231 -41.94 -3.47 19.40
N PHE A 232 -42.40 -2.50 20.19
CA PHE A 232 -42.94 -1.24 19.66
C PHE A 232 -41.86 -0.15 19.46
N THR A 233 -40.79 -0.16 20.26
CA THR A 233 -39.66 0.79 20.11
C THR A 233 -38.69 0.41 18.98
N PHE A 234 -38.88 -0.74 18.32
CA PHE A 234 -38.05 -1.19 17.19
C PHE A 234 -38.53 -0.71 15.81
N LYS A 235 -39.57 0.15 15.76
CA LYS A 235 -40.23 0.53 14.50
C LYS A 235 -39.53 1.67 13.73
N ASN A 236 -38.58 2.38 14.34
CA ASN A 236 -37.96 3.58 13.74
C ASN A 236 -36.51 3.42 13.26
N ASP A 237 -35.87 2.26 13.42
CA ASP A 237 -34.44 2.05 13.03
C ASP A 237 -34.24 0.98 11.95
N PHE A 238 -35.24 0.73 11.11
CA PHE A 238 -35.21 -0.41 10.18
C PHE A 238 -34.24 -0.24 8.98
N SER A 239 -33.89 1.01 8.59
CA SER A 239 -33.00 1.34 7.43
C SER A 239 -31.61 0.69 7.49
N LEU A 240 -31.15 0.38 8.70
CA LEU A 240 -29.80 -0.09 8.97
C LEU A 240 -29.69 -1.61 8.92
N SER A 241 -30.81 -2.34 9.00
CA SER A 241 -30.83 -3.79 9.27
C SER A 241 -30.27 -4.65 8.13
N CYS A 242 -30.51 -4.27 6.87
CA CYS A 242 -30.08 -5.07 5.72
C CYS A 242 -28.58 -4.94 5.44
N TYR A 243 -28.14 -3.69 5.33
CA TYR A 243 -26.77 -3.31 5.13
C TYR A 243 -25.91 -3.85 6.27
N GLN A 244 -26.36 -3.71 7.52
CA GLN A 244 -25.65 -4.26 8.67
C GLN A 244 -25.50 -5.77 8.63
N ALA A 245 -26.50 -6.54 8.20
CA ALA A 245 -26.34 -8.00 8.20
C ALA A 245 -25.51 -8.51 7.02
N VAL A 246 -25.52 -7.83 5.86
CA VAL A 246 -24.57 -8.13 4.77
C VAL A 246 -23.15 -7.78 5.19
N ALA A 247 -22.95 -6.59 5.77
CA ALA A 247 -21.65 -6.18 6.33
C ALA A 247 -21.20 -7.17 7.40
N GLN A 248 -22.05 -7.54 8.35
CA GLN A 248 -21.73 -8.51 9.39
C GLN A 248 -21.42 -9.90 8.82
N GLY A 249 -22.17 -10.37 7.82
CA GLY A 249 -21.89 -11.65 7.15
C GLY A 249 -20.56 -11.63 6.40
N MET A 250 -20.15 -10.47 5.90
CA MET A 250 -18.82 -10.24 5.33
C MET A 250 -17.76 -10.30 6.43
N GLU A 251 -17.91 -9.57 7.53
CA GLU A 251 -16.96 -9.56 8.65
C GLU A 251 -16.79 -10.95 9.28
N ASP A 252 -17.90 -11.66 9.53
CA ASP A 252 -17.92 -13.03 10.07
C ASP A 252 -17.12 -14.01 9.18
N SER A 253 -16.89 -13.68 7.90
CA SER A 253 -16.09 -14.50 6.98
C SER A 253 -14.58 -14.32 7.14
N TYR A 254 -14.12 -13.21 7.73
CA TYR A 254 -12.71 -12.92 7.98
C TYR A 254 -12.25 -13.38 9.37
N GLY A 255 -13.16 -13.39 10.34
CA GLY A 255 -12.91 -13.84 11.72
C GLY A 255 -13.70 -13.02 12.74
N LEU A 256 -13.39 -13.19 14.02
CA LEU A 256 -14.11 -12.53 15.12
C LEU A 256 -14.08 -10.99 15.03
N LEU A 257 -12.96 -10.43 14.58
CA LEU A 257 -12.75 -8.98 14.49
C LEU A 257 -12.96 -8.42 13.07
N GLY A 258 -13.42 -9.24 12.13
CA GLY A 258 -13.60 -8.83 10.74
C GLY A 258 -12.28 -8.70 9.97
N SER A 259 -12.34 -7.99 8.84
CA SER A 259 -11.17 -7.74 7.99
C SER A 259 -10.22 -6.71 8.62
N MET A 260 -8.92 -6.91 8.42
CA MET A 260 -7.88 -5.95 8.78
C MET A 260 -8.01 -4.65 7.98
N PHE A 261 -8.55 -4.71 6.76
CA PHE A 261 -8.55 -3.57 5.83
C PHE A 261 -9.88 -2.81 5.79
N ARG A 262 -10.99 -3.44 6.15
CA ARG A 262 -12.32 -2.84 6.04
C ARG A 262 -13.29 -3.34 7.08
N ASN A 263 -14.34 -2.55 7.30
CA ASN A 263 -15.57 -2.98 7.95
C ASN A 263 -16.74 -2.57 7.04
N GLY A 264 -17.34 -3.53 6.35
CA GLY A 264 -18.27 -3.25 5.26
C GLY A 264 -17.61 -2.45 4.13
N SER A 265 -18.23 -1.34 3.73
CA SER A 265 -17.68 -0.43 2.70
C SER A 265 -16.60 0.53 3.23
N ARG A 266 -16.36 0.59 4.54
CA ARG A 266 -15.45 1.56 5.15
C ARG A 266 -14.06 0.98 5.36
N HIS A 267 -13.03 1.74 5.00
CA HIS A 267 -11.64 1.40 5.31
C HIS A 267 -11.37 1.48 6.81
N THR A 268 -10.53 0.57 7.31
CA THR A 268 -9.99 0.67 8.67
C THR A 268 -8.92 1.77 8.76
N PHE A 269 -8.59 2.15 9.99
CA PHE A 269 -7.46 3.03 10.25
C PHE A 269 -6.13 2.43 9.73
N PHE A 270 -5.97 1.11 9.84
CA PHE A 270 -4.81 0.41 9.28
C PHE A 270 -4.74 0.58 7.75
N SER A 271 -5.82 0.30 7.02
CA SER A 271 -5.86 0.47 5.56
C SER A 271 -5.52 1.89 5.13
N SER A 272 -6.04 2.89 5.85
CA SER A 272 -5.76 4.31 5.56
C SER A 272 -4.27 4.64 5.72
N GLN A 273 -3.61 4.06 6.72
CA GLN A 273 -2.17 4.21 6.91
C GLN A 273 -1.37 3.48 5.82
N VAL A 274 -1.78 2.28 5.41
CA VAL A 274 -1.12 1.53 4.33
C VAL A 274 -1.13 2.36 3.04
N LEU A 275 -2.30 2.84 2.62
CA LEU A 275 -2.46 3.64 1.41
C LEU A 275 -1.63 4.94 1.42
N ARG A 276 -1.44 5.54 2.60
CA ARG A 276 -0.71 6.81 2.73
C ARG A 276 0.80 6.63 2.82
N PHE A 277 1.25 5.61 3.55
CA PHE A 277 2.66 5.52 3.97
C PHE A 277 3.45 4.41 3.27
N ALA A 278 2.82 3.32 2.83
CA ALA A 278 3.50 2.28 2.09
C ALA A 278 3.50 2.63 0.60
N ASP A 279 4.67 2.75 -0.03
CA ASP A 279 4.73 2.92 -1.49
C ASP A 279 4.34 1.63 -2.21
N LEU A 280 4.75 0.49 -1.65
CA LEU A 280 4.41 -0.85 -2.08
C LEU A 280 3.99 -1.68 -0.87
N TYR A 281 3.10 -2.64 -1.06
CA TYR A 281 2.77 -3.62 -0.03
C TYR A 281 2.48 -4.99 -0.64
N SER A 282 2.76 -6.05 0.10
CA SER A 282 2.32 -7.40 -0.26
C SER A 282 2.37 -8.35 0.94
N PHE A 283 1.93 -9.59 0.76
CA PHE A 283 1.99 -10.59 1.84
C PHE A 283 3.40 -11.12 2.12
N SER A 284 4.37 -10.89 1.22
CA SER A 284 5.75 -11.34 1.39
C SER A 284 6.71 -10.51 0.55
N CYS A 285 7.85 -10.13 1.12
CA CYS A 285 8.92 -9.45 0.39
C CYS A 285 9.47 -10.28 -0.79
N ILE A 286 9.32 -11.61 -0.73
CA ILE A 286 9.71 -12.52 -1.81
C ILE A 286 8.94 -12.20 -3.09
N ASN A 287 7.76 -11.59 -3.04
CA ASN A 287 7.00 -11.27 -4.26
C ASN A 287 7.74 -10.30 -5.21
N LEU A 288 8.75 -9.57 -4.72
CA LEU A 288 9.59 -8.72 -5.57
C LEU A 288 10.39 -9.51 -6.61
N ILE A 289 10.68 -10.80 -6.37
CA ILE A 289 11.45 -11.64 -7.32
C ILE A 289 10.75 -11.81 -8.67
N TYR A 290 9.43 -11.66 -8.70
CA TYR A 290 8.64 -11.88 -9.91
C TYR A 290 8.68 -10.67 -10.84
N TYR A 291 9.34 -9.59 -10.43
CA TYR A 291 9.51 -8.36 -11.18
C TYR A 291 10.97 -8.18 -11.60
N PRO A 292 11.24 -7.67 -12.80
CA PRO A 292 12.60 -7.29 -13.18
C PRO A 292 13.10 -6.11 -12.33
N LEU A 293 14.41 -5.97 -12.16
CA LEU A 293 14.99 -4.90 -11.33
C LEU A 293 14.74 -3.50 -11.88
N CYS A 294 14.52 -3.36 -13.19
CA CYS A 294 14.14 -2.11 -13.85
C CYS A 294 12.62 -1.89 -13.91
N TYR A 295 11.82 -2.66 -13.16
CA TYR A 295 10.37 -2.53 -13.16
C TYR A 295 9.92 -1.19 -12.57
N MET A 296 9.04 -0.50 -13.30
CA MET A 296 8.40 0.73 -12.84
C MET A 296 7.01 0.42 -12.30
N PHE A 297 6.87 0.40 -10.97
CA PHE A 297 5.57 0.30 -10.32
C PHE A 297 4.74 1.56 -10.58
N ARG A 298 3.51 1.38 -11.07
CA ARG A 298 2.56 2.47 -11.34
C ARG A 298 1.28 2.29 -10.52
N ALA A 299 0.79 3.38 -9.95
CA ALA A 299 -0.53 3.48 -9.36
C ALA A 299 -1.41 4.39 -10.24
N PRO A 300 -2.73 4.16 -10.30
CA PRO A 300 -3.65 5.09 -10.96
C PRO A 300 -3.62 6.46 -10.28
N SER A 301 -3.87 7.53 -11.06
CA SER A 301 -3.94 8.89 -10.54
C SER A 301 -5.10 9.02 -9.54
N MET A 302 -4.82 9.59 -8.37
CA MET A 302 -5.85 9.91 -7.37
C MET A 302 -6.51 11.23 -7.74
N LEU A 303 -7.71 11.16 -8.30
CA LEU A 303 -8.49 12.34 -8.67
C LEU A 303 -9.19 12.93 -7.44
N MET A 304 -9.17 14.25 -7.34
CA MET A 304 -9.99 15.00 -6.40
C MET A 304 -11.47 14.95 -6.86
N PRO A 305 -12.44 15.11 -5.96
CA PRO A 305 -13.86 14.99 -6.33
C PRO A 305 -14.25 15.82 -7.56
N HIS A 306 -13.80 17.07 -7.64
CA HIS A 306 -14.09 17.97 -8.77
C HIS A 306 -13.45 17.53 -10.10
N GLU A 307 -12.38 16.74 -10.07
CA GLU A 307 -11.75 16.17 -11.28
C GLU A 307 -12.50 14.93 -11.77
N SER A 308 -13.32 14.30 -10.90
CA SER A 308 -14.09 13.09 -11.23
C SER A 308 -15.55 13.33 -11.60
N THR A 309 -16.17 14.40 -11.09
CA THR A 309 -17.61 14.64 -11.23
C THR A 309 -18.00 15.57 -12.37
N VAL A 310 -17.03 16.23 -13.01
CA VAL A 310 -17.26 17.21 -14.08
C VAL A 310 -16.83 16.60 -15.40
N SER A 311 -17.73 16.52 -16.39
CA SER A 311 -17.37 16.14 -17.75
C SER A 311 -16.43 17.20 -18.33
N HIS A 312 -15.40 16.78 -19.05
CA HIS A 312 -14.53 17.72 -19.78
C HIS A 312 -15.23 18.39 -20.97
N GLU A 313 -16.47 18.01 -21.26
CA GLU A 313 -17.22 18.42 -22.44
C GLU A 313 -18.22 19.56 -22.13
N ASP A 314 -18.61 19.76 -20.86
CA ASP A 314 -19.69 20.69 -20.49
C ASP A 314 -19.26 21.69 -19.41
N SER A 315 -18.40 22.65 -19.75
CA SER A 315 -18.31 23.88 -18.95
C SER A 315 -19.29 24.92 -19.51
N PRO A 316 -20.28 25.41 -18.74
CA PRO A 316 -21.18 26.49 -19.17
C PRO A 316 -20.49 27.85 -19.41
N LEU A 317 -19.18 27.91 -19.16
CA LEU A 317 -18.36 29.11 -19.25
C LEU A 317 -17.26 28.80 -20.26
N ASP A 318 -17.37 29.37 -21.46
CA ASP A 318 -16.42 29.14 -22.56
C ASP A 318 -15.13 29.95 -22.37
N SER A 319 -15.13 30.93 -21.46
CA SER A 319 -14.02 31.85 -21.26
C SER A 319 -13.72 32.14 -19.78
N PHE A 320 -12.43 32.27 -19.46
CA PHE A 320 -11.98 32.67 -18.12
C PHE A 320 -12.52 34.05 -17.69
N SER A 321 -12.86 34.93 -18.63
CA SER A 321 -13.49 36.23 -18.38
C SER A 321 -14.88 36.13 -17.77
N GLU A 322 -15.65 35.09 -18.10
CA GLU A 322 -16.98 34.89 -17.52
C GLU A 322 -16.88 34.42 -16.05
N LEU A 323 -15.78 33.76 -15.68
CA LEU A 323 -15.49 33.30 -14.33
C LEU A 323 -15.19 34.44 -13.34
N ASP A 324 -14.73 35.59 -13.83
CA ASP A 324 -14.52 36.80 -13.03
C ASP A 324 -15.83 37.56 -12.75
N THR A 325 -16.90 37.26 -13.50
CA THR A 325 -18.22 37.89 -13.32
C THR A 325 -19.14 37.15 -12.35
N THR A 326 -18.77 35.93 -11.94
CA THR A 326 -19.54 35.14 -10.98
C THR A 326 -19.39 35.71 -9.56
N PRO A 327 -20.45 35.71 -8.72
CA PRO A 327 -20.45 36.40 -7.41
C PRO A 327 -19.41 35.93 -6.38
N CYS A 328 -18.70 34.85 -6.68
CA CYS A 328 -17.63 34.25 -5.87
C CYS A 328 -16.33 34.03 -6.66
N GLY A 329 -16.16 34.69 -7.81
CA GLY A 329 -14.98 34.58 -8.66
C GLY A 329 -13.70 34.87 -7.87
N LEU A 330 -12.89 33.82 -7.68
CA LEU A 330 -11.51 33.98 -7.20
C LEU A 330 -10.73 34.68 -8.31
N SER A 331 -10.58 36.01 -8.24
CA SER A 331 -9.68 36.73 -9.14
C SER A 331 -8.32 36.05 -9.13
N ARG A 332 -7.86 35.56 -10.28
CA ARG A 332 -6.55 34.92 -10.38
C ARG A 332 -5.48 35.86 -9.85
N ARG A 333 -4.59 35.35 -8.99
CA ARG A 333 -3.23 35.89 -8.86
C ARG A 333 -2.40 35.48 -10.09
N SER A 334 -2.83 35.86 -11.30
CA SER A 334 -1.92 35.87 -12.44
C SER A 334 -1.14 37.18 -12.36
N GLN A 335 0.19 37.10 -12.39
CA GLN A 335 1.06 38.27 -12.51
C GLN A 335 0.55 39.16 -13.63
N LYS A 336 0.45 40.47 -13.38
CA LYS A 336 0.30 41.48 -14.43
C LYS A 336 1.43 41.30 -15.44
N LEU A 337 1.17 40.60 -16.54
CA LEU A 337 1.98 40.71 -17.74
C LEU A 337 1.58 42.01 -18.42
N SER A 338 2.00 43.14 -17.87
CA SER A 338 1.74 44.44 -18.48
C SER A 338 2.89 45.43 -18.44
N GLN A 339 4.11 45.03 -18.08
CA GLN A 339 5.33 45.84 -18.30
C GLN A 339 6.60 44.96 -18.31
N ILE A 340 6.76 44.10 -19.31
CA ILE A 340 8.11 43.70 -19.76
C ILE A 340 8.06 43.72 -21.29
N ASN A 341 8.52 44.82 -21.88
CA ASN A 341 8.88 44.85 -23.29
C ASN A 341 10.10 43.95 -23.48
N LEU A 342 9.89 42.74 -24.00
CA LEU A 342 10.94 41.98 -24.68
C LEU A 342 10.49 41.76 -26.13
N PRO A 343 11.37 41.91 -27.12
CA PRO A 343 11.00 41.85 -28.53
C PRO A 343 10.44 40.47 -28.88
N ILE A 344 9.38 40.50 -29.67
CA ILE A 344 8.74 39.35 -30.32
C ILE A 344 9.74 38.78 -31.33
N ASP A 345 10.13 37.52 -31.15
CA ASP A 345 10.21 36.49 -32.20
C ASP A 345 10.50 35.14 -31.52
N ASP A 346 9.92 34.05 -32.05
CA ASP A 346 10.02 32.64 -31.60
C ASP A 346 9.06 32.13 -30.50
N VAL A 347 7.75 32.20 -30.77
CA VAL A 347 6.81 31.16 -30.29
C VAL A 347 5.88 30.75 -31.44
N ASN A 348 6.44 30.04 -32.42
CA ASN A 348 5.63 29.42 -33.46
C ASN A 348 6.25 28.11 -33.96
N ILE A 349 6.67 27.22 -33.05
CA ILE A 349 6.91 25.81 -33.35
C ILE A 349 6.53 25.01 -32.11
N LEU A 350 5.32 24.42 -32.11
CA LEU A 350 4.90 23.20 -31.38
C LEU A 350 3.37 23.02 -31.37
N ARG A 351 2.68 23.37 -32.45
CA ARG A 351 1.28 22.96 -32.68
C ARG A 351 1.04 22.59 -34.14
N SER A 352 1.53 21.42 -34.54
CA SER A 352 0.92 20.61 -35.61
C SER A 352 1.65 19.29 -35.75
N VAL A 353 1.30 18.28 -34.94
CA VAL A 353 1.39 16.88 -35.40
C VAL A 353 0.21 16.12 -34.79
N SER A 354 -0.78 15.87 -35.64
CA SER A 354 -1.88 14.93 -35.41
C SER A 354 -1.38 13.49 -35.67
N PRO A 355 -2.03 12.47 -35.10
CA PRO A 355 -1.55 11.09 -35.14
C PRO A 355 -2.09 10.38 -36.38
N ASP A 356 -1.45 10.55 -37.53
CA ASP A 356 -1.58 9.69 -38.71
C ASP A 356 -0.47 10.08 -39.69
N ASP A 357 0.66 9.38 -39.64
CA ASP A 357 1.61 9.22 -40.76
C ASP A 357 2.68 8.19 -40.38
N CYS A 358 2.24 6.94 -40.39
CA CYS A 358 3.13 5.81 -40.63
C CYS A 358 3.49 5.77 -42.12
N LEU A 359 4.76 5.46 -42.41
CA LEU A 359 5.30 5.00 -43.70
C LEU A 359 5.56 6.08 -44.77
N SER A 360 6.82 6.43 -44.99
CA SER A 360 7.57 6.07 -46.23
C SER A 360 8.82 6.96 -46.44
N ASN A 361 9.96 6.26 -46.51
CA ASN A 361 11.09 6.40 -47.43
C ASN A 361 11.54 7.77 -48.02
N SER A 362 12.84 8.01 -47.79
CA SER A 362 13.94 8.09 -48.78
C SER A 362 14.49 9.45 -49.25
N SER A 363 15.84 9.53 -49.15
CA SER A 363 16.84 10.22 -50.00
C SER A 363 16.82 11.76 -50.04
N ASP A 364 17.93 12.52 -50.03
CA ASP A 364 19.26 12.26 -50.59
C ASP A 364 20.32 13.30 -50.12
N GLY A 365 21.62 12.94 -50.23
CA GLY A 365 22.83 13.80 -50.28
C GLY A 365 23.44 14.32 -48.95
N GLY A 366 24.73 14.21 -48.63
CA GLY A 366 25.97 13.75 -49.28
C GLY A 366 27.19 14.17 -48.42
N CYS A 367 28.38 13.60 -48.72
CA CYS A 367 29.73 13.76 -48.09
C CYS A 367 30.03 12.81 -46.91
N ALA A 368 30.65 11.63 -47.12
CA ALA A 368 32.05 11.34 -47.50
C ALA A 368 33.02 11.35 -46.29
N GLU A 369 33.39 10.15 -45.81
CA GLU A 369 34.77 9.74 -45.55
C GLU A 369 34.87 8.21 -45.34
N GLU A 370 35.88 7.63 -45.99
CA GLU A 370 36.30 6.22 -46.05
C GLU A 370 36.86 5.75 -44.67
N ALA A 371 37.12 4.48 -44.30
CA ALA A 371 37.33 3.25 -45.06
C ALA A 371 37.28 2.00 -44.12
N ASN A 372 36.99 0.85 -44.73
CA ASN A 372 37.41 -0.55 -44.41
C ASN A 372 37.01 -1.14 -43.04
N GLY A 373 36.28 -2.25 -42.91
CA GLY A 373 36.28 -3.57 -43.57
C GLY A 373 36.14 -4.58 -42.39
N GLU A 374 35.43 -5.70 -42.38
CA GLU A 374 34.91 -6.64 -43.36
C GLU A 374 33.67 -7.34 -42.78
N ALA A 375 32.85 -7.85 -43.71
CA ALA A 375 32.12 -9.12 -43.66
C ALA A 375 31.14 -9.43 -42.49
N ARG A 376 29.85 -9.29 -42.85
CA ARG A 376 28.67 -10.13 -42.50
C ARG A 376 29.02 -11.66 -42.52
N PRO A 377 28.15 -12.62 -42.08
CA PRO A 377 26.69 -12.50 -42.02
C PRO A 377 25.87 -13.37 -41.01
N VAL A 378 24.60 -12.97 -40.88
CA VAL A 378 23.37 -13.81 -40.98
C VAL A 378 22.93 -14.69 -39.79
N PHE A 379 21.74 -14.30 -39.29
CA PHE A 379 20.57 -15.09 -38.84
C PHE A 379 20.81 -16.27 -37.88
N HIS A 380 20.27 -16.19 -36.67
CA HIS A 380 18.86 -16.50 -36.41
C HIS A 380 18.37 -15.88 -35.09
#